data_AF-A0AAP0F6C9-F1
#
_entry.id   AF-A0AAP0F6C9-F1
#
_cell.length_a   1.000
_cell.length_b   1.000
_cell.length_c   1.000
_cell.angle_alpha   90.00
_cell.angle_beta   90.00
_cell.angle_gamma   90.00
#
_symmetry.space_group_name_H-M   'P 1'
#
loop_
_entity.id
_entity.type
_entity.pdbx_description
1 polymer ?
#
loop_
_entity_poly.entity_id
_entity_poly.type
_entity_poly.pdbx_seq_one_letter_code
_entity_poly.pdbx_strand_id
1 'polypeptide(L)'
;MKIATAMEALDSEMYEMPISFLKLMFGSTICKSSCCFFKDDAVTLEEAAIAMMDLYCERSQIKDGHRVLDLGCGQGALTMHIARKYKNCHVTWINQLVARKS
;
A
#
# COMPACT_ATOMS: atom_id res chain seq x y z
N MET A 1 20.33 -10.74 -19.18
CA MET A 1 20.25 -9.88 -17.98
C MET A 1 19.04 -10.29 -17.17
N LYS A 2 19.16 -10.56 -15.86
CA LYS A 2 18.00 -10.85 -15.00
C LYS A 2 17.46 -9.54 -14.43
N ILE A 3 16.13 -9.39 -14.37
CA ILE A 3 15.46 -8.19 -13.82
C ILE A 3 15.52 -8.19 -12.29
N ALA A 4 15.39 -9.37 -11.67
CA ALA A 4 15.50 -9.55 -10.22
C ALA A 4 16.16 -10.90 -9.88
N THR A 5 16.69 -11.02 -8.67
CA THR A 5 17.35 -12.21 -8.11
C THR A 5 16.85 -12.46 -6.69
N ALA A 6 16.91 -13.71 -6.22
CA ALA A 6 16.53 -14.11 -4.86
C ALA A 6 15.06 -13.84 -4.48
N MET A 7 14.14 -13.92 -5.45
CA MET A 7 12.70 -13.64 -5.25
C MET A 7 12.06 -14.55 -4.18
N GLU A 8 12.33 -15.86 -4.22
CA GLU A 8 11.73 -16.83 -3.29
C GLU A 8 12.15 -16.58 -1.84
N ALA A 9 13.44 -16.31 -1.60
CA ALA A 9 13.95 -16.01 -0.26
C ALA A 9 13.35 -14.71 0.28
N LEU A 10 13.25 -13.68 -0.57
CA LEU A 10 12.68 -12.38 -0.20
C LEU A 10 11.19 -12.49 0.18
N ASP A 11 10.42 -13.28 -0.56
CA ASP A 11 9.00 -13.50 -0.26
C ASP A 11 8.83 -14.21 1.09
N SER A 12 9.54 -15.32 1.32
CA SER A 12 9.37 -16.13 2.53
C SER A 12 9.89 -15.46 3.80
N GLU A 13 10.98 -14.69 3.72
CA GLU A 13 11.65 -14.15 4.90
C GLU A 13 11.12 -12.77 5.31
N MET A 14 10.55 -11.98 4.39
CA MET A 14 10.20 -10.59 4.64
C MET A 14 8.74 -10.24 4.37
N TYR A 15 8.10 -10.82 3.36
CA TYR A 15 6.77 -10.40 2.94
C TYR A 15 5.63 -11.33 3.42
N GLU A 16 5.89 -12.63 3.63
CA GLU A 16 4.92 -13.59 4.19
C GLU A 16 4.71 -13.44 5.71
N MET A 17 4.26 -12.26 6.15
CA MET A 17 3.92 -11.99 7.57
C MET A 17 2.41 -12.10 7.84
N PRO A 18 1.98 -12.59 9.02
CA PRO A 18 0.56 -12.64 9.38
C PRO A 18 -0.10 -11.26 9.35
N ILE A 19 -1.27 -11.15 8.72
CA ILE A 19 -2.02 -9.88 8.61
C ILE A 19 -2.38 -9.31 9.99
N SER A 20 -2.66 -10.17 10.98
CA SER A 20 -2.94 -9.76 12.36
C SER A 20 -1.75 -9.02 12.99
N PHE A 21 -0.53 -9.51 12.76
CA PHE A 21 0.69 -8.87 13.23
C PHE A 21 0.91 -7.52 12.54
N LEU A 22 0.73 -7.46 11.22
CA LEU A 22 0.90 -6.22 10.46
C LEU A 22 -0.08 -5.12 10.88
N LYS A 23 -1.32 -5.48 11.21
CA LYS A 23 -2.32 -4.52 11.74
C LYS A 23 -1.93 -3.93 13.09
N LEU A 24 -1.26 -4.71 13.94
CA LEU A 24 -0.77 -4.21 15.24
C LEU A 24 0.39 -3.24 15.06
N MET A 25 1.29 -3.49 14.10
CA MET A 25 2.45 -2.64 13.85
C MET A 25 2.13 -1.37 13.07
N PHE A 26 1.34 -1.47 11.99
CA PHE A 26 1.18 -0.39 11.01
C PHE A 26 -0.15 0.36 11.13
N GLY A 27 -1.03 -0.05 12.05
CA GLY A 27 -2.35 0.51 12.23
C GLY A 27 -3.45 -0.46 11.81
N SER A 28 -4.54 -0.44 12.59
CA SER A 28 -5.64 -1.41 12.45
C SER A 28 -6.52 -1.14 11.23
N THR A 29 -6.63 0.13 10.82
CA THR A 29 -7.51 0.59 9.74
C THR A 29 -6.79 0.68 8.40
N ILE A 30 -5.53 1.14 8.41
CA ILE A 30 -4.70 1.34 7.22
C ILE A 30 -3.35 0.68 7.45
N CYS A 31 -3.19 -0.54 6.93
CA CYS A 31 -1.94 -1.28 7.03
C CYS A 31 -0.96 -0.84 5.93
N LYS A 32 -0.35 0.34 6.09
CA LYS A 32 0.63 0.88 5.15
C LYS A 32 2.04 0.50 5.57
N SER A 33 2.62 -0.48 4.86
CA SER A 33 3.95 -1.04 5.11
C SER A 33 5.10 -0.24 4.44
N SER A 34 4.91 1.06 4.21
CA SER A 34 5.90 1.95 3.59
C SER A 34 5.95 3.32 4.29
N CYS A 35 6.93 4.17 3.97
CA CYS A 35 7.16 5.46 4.62
C CYS A 35 5.92 6.38 4.68
N CYS A 36 5.54 6.86 5.86
CA CYS A 36 4.45 7.82 6.09
C CYS A 36 4.97 9.28 6.07
N PHE A 37 4.07 10.27 6.03
CA PHE A 37 4.41 11.68 5.94
C PHE A 37 3.83 12.45 7.10
N PHE A 38 4.70 12.84 8.00
CA PHE A 38 4.39 13.61 9.20
C PHE A 38 4.59 15.08 8.85
N LYS A 39 3.48 15.82 8.73
CA LYS A 39 3.53 17.28 8.47
C LYS A 39 3.91 18.05 9.73
N ASP A 40 3.48 17.56 10.89
CA ASP A 40 3.67 18.16 12.19
C ASP A 40 3.98 17.06 13.23
N ASP A 41 4.55 17.44 14.36
CA ASP A 41 4.98 16.51 15.43
C ASP A 41 3.81 15.83 16.16
N ALA A 42 2.60 16.40 16.07
CA ALA A 42 1.39 15.89 16.73
C ALA A 42 0.55 14.95 15.86
N VAL A 43 1.02 14.58 14.66
CA VAL A 43 0.26 13.76 13.70
C VAL A 43 0.34 12.28 14.07
N THR A 44 -0.80 11.60 14.11
CA THR A 44 -0.86 10.16 14.34
C THR A 44 -0.31 9.36 13.16
N LEU A 45 0.08 8.10 13.38
CA LEU A 45 0.56 7.23 12.30
C LEU A 45 -0.48 7.04 11.17
N GLU A 46 -1.76 6.91 11.52
CA GLU A 46 -2.84 6.75 10.54
C GLU A 46 -3.02 8.02 9.69
N GLU A 47 -3.01 9.20 10.31
CA GLU A 47 -3.07 10.47 9.60
C GLU A 47 -1.85 10.68 8.70
N ALA A 48 -0.66 10.33 9.18
CA ALA A 48 0.57 10.40 8.39
C ALA A 48 0.57 9.43 7.20
N ALA A 49 -0.06 8.26 7.35
CA ALA A 49 -0.25 7.30 6.27
C ALA A 49 -1.20 7.84 5.19
N ILE A 50 -2.34 8.43 5.61
CA ILE A 50 -3.31 9.08 4.71
C ILE A 50 -2.65 10.24 3.97
N ALA A 51 -1.92 11.11 4.69
CA ALA A 51 -1.22 12.25 4.10
C ALA A 51 -0.23 11.82 3.01
N MET A 52 0.46 10.68 3.17
CA MET A 52 1.29 10.13 2.10
C MET A 52 0.50 9.66 0.89
N MET A 53 -0.60 8.94 1.12
CA MET A 53 -1.40 8.43 0.00
C MET A 53 -2.03 9.58 -0.79
N ASP A 54 -2.42 10.66 -0.11
CA ASP A 54 -2.85 11.90 -0.75
C ASP A 54 -1.73 12.56 -1.55
N LEU A 55 -0.52 12.63 -0.98
CA LEU A 55 0.65 13.16 -1.69
C LEU A 55 1.00 12.32 -2.92
N TYR A 56 0.84 11.00 -2.87
CA TYR A 56 1.00 10.15 -4.05
C TYR A 56 -0.02 10.49 -5.13
N CYS A 57 -1.30 10.63 -4.77
CA CYS A 57 -2.36 10.99 -5.71
C CYS A 57 -2.12 12.37 -6.33
N GLU A 58 -1.65 13.34 -5.55
CA GLU A 58 -1.32 14.68 -6.01
C GLU A 58 -0.15 14.65 -7.02
N ARG A 59 0.96 14.00 -6.65
CA ARG A 59 2.16 13.94 -7.50
C ARG A 59 1.98 13.11 -8.76
N SER A 60 1.17 12.05 -8.69
CA SER A 60 0.78 11.24 -9.85
C SER A 60 -0.36 11.85 -10.65
N GLN A 61 -0.91 12.98 -10.21
CA GLN A 61 -2.01 13.71 -10.85
C GLN A 61 -3.22 12.81 -11.15
N ILE A 62 -3.54 11.90 -10.23
CA ILE A 62 -4.69 11.02 -10.38
C ILE A 62 -5.97 11.86 -10.36
N LYS A 63 -6.81 11.60 -11.35
CA LYS A 63 -8.14 12.20 -11.48
C LYS A 63 -9.17 11.10 -11.55
N ASP A 64 -10.39 11.45 -11.13
CA ASP A 64 -11.51 10.53 -11.19
C ASP A 64 -11.77 10.07 -12.63
N GLY A 65 -12.03 8.77 -12.82
CA GLY A 65 -12.17 8.16 -14.14
C GLY A 65 -10.87 7.57 -14.73
N HIS A 66 -9.72 7.77 -14.07
CA HIS A 66 -8.46 7.18 -14.53
C HIS A 66 -8.40 5.65 -14.31
N ARG A 67 -7.55 5.00 -15.09
CA ARG A 67 -7.13 3.61 -14.86
C ARG A 67 -5.79 3.62 -14.15
N VAL A 68 -5.71 3.02 -12.97
CA VAL A 68 -4.51 3.06 -12.11
C VAL A 68 -3.99 1.64 -11.89
N LEU A 69 -2.68 1.46 -11.98
CA LEU A 69 -2.01 0.19 -11.69
C LEU A 69 -1.10 0.36 -10.46
N ASP A 70 -1.41 -0.34 -9.37
CA ASP A 70 -0.62 -0.38 -8.13
C ASP A 70 0.27 -1.65 -8.11
N LEU A 71 1.55 -1.48 -8.44
CA LEU A 71 2.54 -2.56 -8.51
C LEU A 71 3.26 -2.72 -7.17
N GLY A 72 3.22 -3.93 -6.61
CA GLY A 72 3.77 -4.18 -5.28
C GLY A 72 2.86 -3.63 -4.19
N CYS A 73 1.54 -3.79 -4.35
CA CYS A 73 0.53 -3.13 -3.52
C CYS A 73 0.54 -3.53 -2.03
N GLY A 74 1.34 -4.53 -1.65
CA GLY A 74 1.36 -5.12 -0.32
C GLY A 74 -0.05 -5.55 0.11
N GLN A 75 -0.54 -4.95 1.20
CA GLN A 75 -1.84 -5.18 1.81
C GLN A 75 -2.95 -4.29 1.22
N GLY A 76 -2.65 -3.50 0.20
CA GLY A 76 -3.63 -2.75 -0.59
C GLY A 76 -4.01 -1.39 -0.02
N ALA A 77 -3.21 -0.79 0.87
CA ALA A 77 -3.51 0.49 1.49
C ALA A 77 -3.78 1.61 0.47
N LEU A 78 -2.87 1.80 -0.50
CA LEU A 78 -3.01 2.83 -1.54
C LEU A 78 -4.15 2.52 -2.51
N THR A 79 -4.25 1.27 -2.98
CA THR A 79 -5.35 0.79 -3.82
C THR A 79 -6.71 1.13 -3.23
N MET A 80 -6.93 0.81 -1.95
CA MET A 80 -8.19 1.10 -1.26
C MET A 80 -8.41 2.60 -1.05
N HIS A 81 -7.34 3.38 -0.81
CA HIS A 81 -7.42 4.83 -0.71
C HIS A 81 -7.91 5.46 -2.01
N ILE A 82 -7.30 5.09 -3.14
CA ILE A 82 -7.66 5.59 -4.47
C ILE A 82 -9.09 5.19 -4.82
N ALA A 83 -9.46 3.93 -4.61
CA ALA A 83 -10.81 3.44 -4.92
C ALA A 83 -11.91 4.14 -4.10
N ARG A 84 -11.62 4.51 -2.84
CA ARG A 84 -12.57 5.26 -2.01
C ARG A 84 -12.66 6.74 -2.40
N LYS A 85 -11.54 7.35 -2.74
CA LYS A 85 -11.44 8.78 -3.06
C LYS A 85 -11.94 9.10 -4.48
N TYR A 86 -11.66 8.24 -5.45
CA TYR A 86 -12.00 8.41 -6.86
C TYR A 86 -12.93 7.28 -7.31
N LYS A 87 -14.24 7.51 -7.20
CA LYS A 87 -15.27 6.47 -7.39
C LYS A 87 -15.34 5.92 -8.82
N ASN A 88 -14.96 6.73 -9.80
CA ASN A 88 -14.95 6.34 -11.21
C ASN A 88 -13.60 5.80 -11.67
N CYS A 89 -12.58 5.77 -10.80
CA CYS A 89 -11.31 5.15 -11.13
C CYS A 89 -11.42 3.63 -11.20
N HIS A 90 -10.74 3.04 -12.18
CA HIS A 90 -10.53 1.61 -12.25
C HIS A 90 -9.13 1.28 -11.76
N VAL A 91 -9.03 0.72 -10.55
CA VAL A 91 -7.74 0.40 -9.92
C VAL A 91 -7.46 -1.10 -10.07
N THR A 92 -6.34 -1.43 -10.71
CA THR A 92 -5.77 -2.77 -10.77
C THR A 92 -4.59 -2.82 -9.82
N TRP A 93 -4.48 -3.86 -9.00
CA TRP A 93 -3.36 -4.05 -8.09
C TRP A 93 -2.68 -5.38 -8.36
N ILE A 94 -1.36 -5.42 -8.23
CA ILE A 94 -0.55 -6.62 -8.38
C ILE A 94 0.38 -6.72 -7.17
N ASN A 95 0.35 -7.86 -6.48
CA ASN A 95 1.41 -8.24 -5.55
C ASN A 95 1.90 -9.66 -5.88
N GLN A 96 3.05 -10.02 -5.32
CA GLN A 96 3.61 -11.37 -5.43
C GLN A 96 3.21 -12.25 -4.24
N LEU A 97 2.49 -11.68 -3.27
CA LEU A 97 2.07 -12.35 -2.06
C LEU A 97 0.92 -13.29 -2.36
N VAL A 98 1.18 -14.59 -2.32
CA VAL A 98 0.11 -15.58 -2.24
C VAL A 98 -0.48 -15.45 -0.84
N ALA A 99 -1.71 -14.95 -0.73
CA ALA A 99 -2.48 -15.07 0.50
C ALA A 99 -2.66 -16.57 0.79
N ARG A 100 -1.77 -17.15 1.61
CA ARG A 100 -1.97 -18.51 2.11
C ARG A 100 -3.26 -18.50 2.90
N LYS A 101 -4.31 -19.10 2.34
CA LYS A 101 -5.54 -19.42 3.06
C LYS A 101 -5.15 -20.39 4.17
N SER A 102 -5.03 -19.87 5.40
CA SER A 102 -5.12 -20.68 6.61
C SER A 102 -6.52 -21.26 6.72
#